data_AF-A0A820WYX2-F1
#
_entry.id   AF-A0A820WYX2-F1
#
_cell.length_a   1.000
_cell.length_b   1.000
_cell.length_c   1.000
_cell.angle_alpha   90.00
_cell.angle_beta   90.00
_cell.angle_gamma   90.00
#
_symmetry.space_group_name_H-M   'P 1'
#
loop_
_entity.id
_entity.type
_entity.pdbx_description
1 polymer ?
#
loop_
_entity_poly.entity_id
_entity_poly.type
_entity_poly.pdbx_seq_one_letter_code
_entity_poly.pdbx_strand_id
1 'polypeptide(L)'
;TYEQRKQLEFTCESAFFIAIVLCQWAVLIICKTRRNSILEQGMKNRILNGVLIFEIILVAIVSYMPCLGTALNIYPMKFHWWLPALFSAFLIMIYDEVRKHLIRKHPGGWMERQTYF
;
A
#
# COMPACT_ATOMS: atom_id res chain seq x y z
N THR A 1 5.77 25.79 20.73
CA THR A 1 4.97 26.94 20.25
C THR A 1 3.89 26.47 19.28
N TYR A 2 2.79 27.21 19.08
CA TYR A 2 1.66 26.83 18.21
C TYR A 2 2.10 26.44 16.79
N GLU A 3 2.99 27.23 16.18
CA GLU A 3 3.54 26.97 14.84
C GLU A 3 4.22 25.59 14.70
N GLN A 4 4.97 25.17 15.72
CA GLN A 4 5.64 23.86 15.69
C GLN A 4 4.64 22.70 15.74
N ARG A 5 3.50 22.86 16.43
CA ARG A 5 2.44 21.85 16.47
C ARG A 5 1.75 21.72 15.12
N LYS A 6 1.51 22.85 14.44
CA LYS A 6 0.89 22.88 13.12
C LYS A 6 1.79 22.29 12.03
N GLN A 7 3.10 22.55 12.09
CA GLN A 7 4.07 21.87 11.23
C GLN A 7 4.09 20.35 11.43
N LEU A 8 4.01 19.90 12.69
CA LEU A 8 3.96 18.47 13.01
C LEU A 8 2.67 17.82 12.49
N GLU A 9 1.52 18.48 12.65
CA GLU A 9 0.22 18.03 12.17
C GLU A 9 0.24 17.78 10.65
N PHE A 10 0.67 18.77 9.88
CA PHE A 10 0.82 18.64 8.43
C PHE A 10 1.82 17.58 7.99
N THR A 11 2.89 17.39 8.77
CA THR A 11 3.85 16.29 8.56
C THR A 11 3.15 14.95 8.79
N CYS A 12 2.37 14.79 9.87
CA CYS A 12 1.64 13.55 10.15
C CYS A 12 0.60 13.23 9.08
N GLU A 13 -0.16 14.21 8.59
CA GLU A 13 -1.16 14.02 7.51
C GLU A 13 -0.49 13.54 6.22
N SER A 14 0.64 14.14 5.87
CA SER A 14 1.43 13.75 4.70
C SER A 14 1.96 12.31 4.81
N ALA A 15 2.46 11.93 6.00
CA ALA A 15 2.95 10.58 6.25
C ALA A 15 1.82 9.55 6.19
N PHE A 16 0.66 9.89 6.75
CA PHE A 16 -0.52 9.02 6.74
C PHE A 16 -1.04 8.80 5.32
N PHE A 17 -1.07 9.85 4.49
CA PHE A 17 -1.42 9.73 3.07
C PHE A 17 -0.48 8.76 2.32
N ILE A 18 0.83 8.93 2.45
CA ILE A 18 1.82 8.02 1.83
C ILE A 18 1.64 6.59 2.34
N ALA A 19 1.39 6.41 3.64
CA ALA A 19 1.14 5.11 4.23
C ALA A 19 -0.09 4.42 3.64
N ILE A 20 -1.19 5.15 3.43
CA ILE A 20 -2.38 4.65 2.77
C ILE A 20 -2.04 4.16 1.36
N VAL A 21 -1.35 4.98 0.56
CA VAL A 21 -1.07 4.61 -0.84
C VAL A 21 -0.15 3.39 -0.92
N LEU A 22 0.88 3.29 -0.08
CA LEU A 22 1.74 2.09 -0.05
C LEU A 22 0.97 0.84 0.38
N CYS A 23 0.05 0.96 1.34
CA CYS A 23 -0.82 -0.15 1.73
C CYS A 23 -1.79 -0.53 0.59
N GLN A 24 -2.35 0.44 -0.13
CA GLN A 24 -3.19 0.19 -1.30
C GLN A 24 -2.44 -0.56 -2.41
N TRP A 25 -1.18 -0.21 -2.63
CA TRP A 25 -0.29 -0.93 -3.55
C TRP A 25 -0.17 -2.42 -3.19
N ALA A 26 0.06 -2.72 -1.90
CA ALA A 26 0.09 -4.10 -1.41
C ALA A 26 -1.26 -4.79 -1.55
N VAL A 27 -2.37 -4.11 -1.20
CA VAL A 27 -3.74 -4.63 -1.32
C VAL A 27 -4.09 -4.95 -2.78
N LEU A 28 -3.73 -4.10 -3.73
CA LEU A 28 -3.95 -4.34 -5.16
C LEU A 28 -3.20 -5.58 -5.66
N ILE A 29 -1.96 -5.77 -5.19
CA ILE A 29 -1.15 -6.94 -5.55
C ILE A 29 -1.77 -8.22 -5.00
N ILE A 30 -2.22 -8.25 -3.74
CA ILE A 30 -2.81 -9.46 -3.13
C ILE A 30 -4.19 -9.79 -3.72
N CYS A 31 -5.04 -8.78 -3.97
CA CYS A 31 -6.39 -8.96 -4.52
C CYS A 31 -6.38 -9.53 -5.94
N LYS A 32 -5.25 -9.47 -6.65
CA LYS A 32 -5.07 -10.11 -7.96
C LYS A 32 -5.26 -11.62 -7.90
N THR A 33 -4.87 -12.27 -6.80
CA THR A 33 -4.82 -13.72 -6.68
C THR A 33 -5.60 -14.19 -5.46
N ARG A 34 -6.71 -14.92 -5.67
CA ARG A 34 -7.52 -15.46 -4.55
C ARG A 34 -6.98 -16.76 -3.95
N ARG A 35 -6.31 -17.60 -4.75
CA ARG A 35 -5.83 -18.93 -4.32
C ARG A 35 -4.37 -19.20 -4.64
N ASN A 36 -3.95 -18.84 -5.84
CA ASN A 36 -2.58 -19.07 -6.32
C ASN A 36 -1.60 -18.09 -5.66
N SER A 37 -0.34 -18.50 -5.52
CA SER A 37 0.69 -17.58 -5.08
C SER A 37 0.93 -16.49 -6.13
N ILE A 38 1.28 -15.29 -5.69
CA ILE A 38 1.69 -14.20 -6.58
C ILE A 38 2.91 -14.63 -7.42
N LEU A 39 3.82 -15.42 -6.83
CA LEU A 39 5.05 -15.89 -7.49
C LEU A 39 4.76 -16.89 -8.62
N GLU A 40 3.78 -17.77 -8.43
CA GLU A 40 3.38 -18.77 -9.43
C GLU A 40 2.56 -18.14 -10.58
N GLN A 41 1.69 -17.17 -10.25
CA GLN A 41 0.80 -16.53 -11.22
C GLN A 41 1.54 -15.51 -12.10
N GLY A 42 2.49 -14.76 -11.53
CA GLY A 42 3.19 -13.65 -12.18
C GLY A 42 2.33 -12.41 -12.46
N MET A 43 2.96 -11.33 -12.98
CA MET A 43 2.33 -10.03 -13.26
C MET A 43 2.00 -9.81 -14.74
N LYS A 44 1.19 -10.69 -15.35
CA LYS A 44 0.82 -10.59 -16.79
C LYS A 44 -0.32 -9.61 -17.10
N ASN A 45 -1.00 -9.06 -16.09
CA ASN A 45 -2.15 -8.16 -16.30
C ASN A 45 -1.64 -6.74 -16.58
N ARG A 46 -1.70 -6.33 -17.85
CA ARG A 46 -1.24 -5.00 -18.31
C ARG A 46 -2.01 -3.84 -17.69
N ILE A 47 -3.31 -4.00 -17.48
CA ILE A 47 -4.15 -2.94 -16.88
C ILE A 47 -3.75 -2.73 -15.42
N LEU A 48 -3.61 -3.82 -14.64
CA LEU A 48 -3.19 -3.73 -13.24
C LEU A 48 -1.81 -3.08 -13.11
N ASN A 49 -0.85 -3.49 -13.94
CA ASN A 49 0.49 -2.89 -13.93
C ASN A 49 0.44 -1.40 -14.31
N GLY A 50 -0.45 -1.01 -15.23
CA GLY A 50 -0.69 0.38 -15.59
C GLY A 50 -1.25 1.21 -14.42
N VAL A 51 -2.21 0.66 -13.66
CA VAL A 51 -2.76 1.30 -12.46
C VAL A 51 -1.67 1.50 -11.39
N LEU A 52 -0.85 0.48 -11.14
CA LEU A 52 0.25 0.58 -10.17
C LEU A 52 1.27 1.68 -10.54
N ILE A 53 1.57 1.84 -11.83
CA ILE A 53 2.45 2.91 -12.32
C ILE A 53 1.78 4.28 -12.19
N PHE A 54 0.50 4.38 -12.57
CA PHE A 54 -0.28 5.62 -12.45
C PHE A 54 -0.34 6.09 -11.00
N GLU A 55 -0.51 5.18 -10.05
CA GLU A 55 -0.55 5.49 -8.62
C GLU A 55 0.79 6.04 -8.11
N ILE A 56 1.93 5.49 -8.55
CA ILE A 56 3.26 6.03 -8.23
C ILE A 56 3.43 7.44 -8.79
N ILE A 57 2.99 7.67 -10.03
CA ILE A 57 3.04 9.00 -10.66
C ILE A 57 2.18 9.99 -9.88
N LEU A 58 0.98 9.58 -9.45
CA LEU A 58 0.09 10.41 -8.65
C LEU A 58 0.74 10.79 -7.31
N VAL A 59 1.33 9.84 -6.59
CA VAL A 59 2.06 10.12 -5.34
C VAL A 59 3.23 11.07 -5.57
N ALA A 60 4.00 10.89 -6.65
CA ALA A 60 5.09 11.78 -7.00
C ALA A 60 4.57 13.21 -7.27
N ILE A 61 3.49 13.36 -8.03
CA ILE A 61 2.88 14.67 -8.30
C ILE A 61 2.40 15.30 -6.99
N VAL A 62 1.69 14.57 -6.14
CA VAL A 62 1.16 15.09 -4.87
C VAL A 62 2.29 15.47 -3.90
N SER A 63 3.37 14.68 -3.84
CA SER A 63 4.48 14.89 -2.91
C SER A 63 5.44 16.01 -3.34
N TYR A 64 5.61 16.22 -4.65
CA TYR A 64 6.63 17.12 -5.18
C TYR A 64 6.07 18.35 -5.90
N MET A 65 4.77 18.40 -6.21
CA MET A 65 4.18 19.57 -6.86
C MET A 65 3.81 20.65 -5.81
N PRO A 66 4.48 21.81 -5.81
CA PRO A 66 4.30 22.83 -4.77
C PRO A 66 2.89 23.44 -4.77
N CYS A 67 2.19 23.41 -5.91
CA CYS A 67 0.80 23.87 -6.01
C CYS A 67 -0.15 23.06 -5.13
N LEU A 68 0.08 21.74 -4.98
CA LEU A 68 -0.71 20.89 -4.08
C LEU A 68 -0.24 21.01 -2.64
N GLY A 69 1.05 21.27 -2.40
CA GLY A 69 1.58 21.52 -1.05
C GLY A 69 0.89 22.68 -0.34
N THR A 70 0.55 23.75 -1.05
CA THR A 70 -0.17 24.91 -0.49
C THR A 70 -1.68 24.67 -0.35
N ALA A 71 -2.27 23.81 -1.18
CA ALA A 71 -3.69 23.50 -1.15
C ALA A 71 -4.05 22.39 -0.14
N LEU A 72 -3.15 21.42 0.05
CA LEU A 72 -3.31 20.25 0.93
C LEU A 72 -2.42 20.31 2.18
N ASN A 73 -1.65 21.39 2.36
CA ASN A 73 -0.67 21.56 3.44
C ASN A 73 0.34 20.39 3.57
N ILE A 74 0.78 19.83 2.46
CA ILE A 74 1.69 18.67 2.46
C ILE A 74 3.14 19.14 2.57
N TYR A 75 3.88 18.63 3.56
CA TYR A 75 5.31 18.92 3.72
C TYR A 75 6.17 17.85 3.03
N PRO A 76 7.30 18.22 2.39
CA PRO A 76 8.18 17.27 1.75
C PRO A 76 8.76 16.27 2.77
N MET A 77 8.34 15.02 2.62
CA MET A 77 8.66 13.91 3.51
C MET A 77 10.08 13.38 3.27
N LYS A 78 10.86 13.26 4.35
CA LYS A 78 12.17 12.58 4.30
C LYS A 78 11.97 11.07 4.09
N PHE A 79 12.91 10.42 3.41
CA PHE A 79 12.86 8.98 3.11
C PHE A 79 12.62 8.08 4.33
N HIS A 80 13.15 8.44 5.51
CA HIS A 80 12.98 7.66 6.73
C HIS A 80 11.52 7.45 7.15
N TRP A 81 10.63 8.41 6.82
CA TRP A 81 9.20 8.31 7.15
C TRP A 81 8.44 7.31 6.27
N TRP A 82 9.07 6.80 5.20
CA TRP A 82 8.50 5.76 4.35
C TRP A 82 8.65 4.37 4.98
N LEU A 83 9.61 4.17 5.89
CA LEU A 83 9.92 2.86 6.48
C LEU A 83 8.71 2.21 7.19
N PRO A 84 7.93 2.91 8.03
CA PRO A 84 6.78 2.30 8.72
C PRO A 84 5.68 1.84 7.74
N ALA A 85 5.47 2.61 6.68
CA ALA A 85 4.51 2.29 5.63
C ALA A 85 4.96 1.08 4.80
N LEU A 86 6.24 1.05 4.39
CA LEU A 86 6.83 -0.08 3.68
C LEU A 86 6.78 -1.36 4.54
N PHE A 87 7.07 -1.25 5.84
CA PHE A 87 6.97 -2.38 6.76
C PHE A 87 5.53 -2.91 6.84
N SER A 88 4.54 -2.03 6.97
CA SER A 88 3.12 -2.40 6.99
C SER A 88 2.68 -3.09 5.68
N ALA A 89 3.06 -2.52 4.54
CA ALA A 89 2.78 -3.10 3.22
C ALA A 89 3.40 -4.50 3.06
N PHE A 90 4.63 -4.69 3.56
CA PHE A 90 5.31 -5.97 3.55
C PHE A 90 4.62 -7.02 4.43
N LEU A 91 4.17 -6.64 5.63
CA LEU A 91 3.40 -7.52 6.51
C LEU A 91 2.07 -7.97 5.86
N ILE A 92 1.37 -7.07 5.17
CA ILE A 92 0.14 -7.40 4.44
C ILE A 92 0.41 -8.48 3.38
N MET A 93 1.50 -8.35 2.62
CA MET A 93 1.86 -9.36 1.61
C MET A 93 2.20 -10.71 2.24
N ILE A 94 2.98 -10.74 3.33
CA ILE A 94 3.31 -11.99 4.03
C ILE A 94 2.04 -12.66 4.54
N TYR A 95 1.17 -11.90 5.20
CA TYR A 95 -0.07 -12.43 5.75
C TYR A 95 -0.94 -13.09 4.67
N ASP A 96 -1.10 -12.43 3.52
CA ASP A 96 -1.90 -12.97 2.44
C ASP A 96 -1.26 -14.21 1.78
N GLU A 97 0.05 -14.23 1.57
CA GLU A 97 0.74 -15.41 1.04
C GLU A 97 0.66 -16.60 2.00
N VAL A 98 0.79 -16.38 3.32
CA VAL A 98 0.60 -17.41 4.34
C VAL A 98 -0.84 -17.94 4.32
N ARG A 99 -1.83 -17.05 4.26
CA ARG A 99 -3.25 -17.42 4.14
C ARG A 99 -3.50 -18.29 2.90
N LYS A 100 -3.02 -17.87 1.73
CA LYS A 100 -3.14 -18.64 0.48
C LYS A 100 -2.38 -19.95 0.51
N HIS A 101 -1.23 -20.00 1.18
CA HIS A 101 -0.48 -21.24 1.37
C HIS A 101 -1.25 -22.25 2.24
N LEU A 102 -1.86 -21.81 3.33
CA LEU A 102 -2.70 -22.65 4.20
C LEU A 102 -3.95 -23.17 3.46
N ILE A 103 -4.62 -22.32 2.67
CA ILE A 103 -5.77 -22.73 1.83
C ILE A 103 -5.36 -23.78 0.79
N ARG A 104 -4.16 -23.66 0.20
CA ARG A 104 -3.64 -24.67 -0.75
C ARG A 104 -3.31 -26.00 -0.05
N LYS A 105 -2.79 -25.95 1.18
CA LYS A 105 -2.42 -27.16 1.96
C LYS A 105 -3.63 -27.89 2.55
N HIS A 106 -4.70 -27.18 2.92
CA HIS A 106 -5.89 -27.75 3.56
C HIS A 106 -7.18 -27.38 2.81
N PRO A 107 -7.44 -28.00 1.64
CA PRO A 107 -8.68 -27.78 0.90
C PRO A 107 -9.90 -28.23 1.71
N GLY A 108 -10.93 -27.38 1.78
CA GLY A 108 -12.17 -27.59 2.53
C GLY A 108 -12.12 -27.15 4.01
N GLY A 109 -10.98 -26.64 4.48
CA GLY A 109 -10.77 -26.19 5.86
C GLY A 109 -11.54 -24.91 6.22
N TRP A 110 -11.55 -24.57 7.52
CA TRP A 110 -12.24 -23.38 8.04
C TRP A 110 -11.78 -22.09 7.37
N MET A 111 -10.47 -21.96 7.12
CA MET A 111 -9.89 -20.76 6.51
C MET A 111 -10.34 -20.55 5.06
N GLU A 112 -10.54 -21.62 4.28
CA GLU A 112 -11.15 -21.50 2.94
C GLU A 112 -12.62 -21.09 3.06
N ARG A 113 -13.40 -21.71 3.95
CA ARG A 113 -14.82 -21.39 4.11
C ARG A 113 -15.08 -19.96 4.58
N GLN A 114 -14.18 -19.37 5.36
CA GLN A 114 -14.38 -18.06 5.99
C GLN A 114 -13.63 -16.92 5.30
N THR A 115 -12.55 -17.19 4.58
CA THR A 115 -11.70 -16.13 4.02
C THR A 115 -11.53 -16.19 2.49
N TYR A 116 -12.11 -17.21 1.84
CA TYR A 116 -12.14 -17.30 0.39
C TYR A 116 -13.31 -16.48 -0.16
N PHE A 117 -13.03 -15.21 -0.46
CA PHE A 117 -13.93 -14.29 -1.17
C PHE A 117 -13.26 -13.79 -2.44
#